data_AF-A0A0U1CWW6-F1
#
_entry.id   AF-A0A0U1CWW6-F1
#
_cell.length_a   1.000
_cell.length_b   1.000
_cell.length_c   1.000
_cell.angle_alpha   90.00
_cell.angle_beta   90.00
_cell.angle_gamma   90.00
#
_symmetry.space_group_name_H-M   'P 1'
#
loop_
_entity.id
_entity.type
_entity.pdbx_description
1 polymer ?
#
loop_
_entity_poly.entity_id
_entity_poly.type
_entity_poly.pdbx_seq_one_letter_code
_entity_poly.pdbx_strand_id
1 'polypeptide(L)'
;MTAIGFLAATQNGALDLVRSTASAAPAILIIACVAMAFCVFICSIDYWSSKGTYRDMAQLMTQSSMFWARWSDDRIWSAPYGELAAEADRCEVVVAYIERQKKSLGKKHDDARAAFNEHIDRELVTYQGMLTAVRNAMIYLNSQGRGPQAPHGS
;
A
#
# COMPACT_ATOMS: atom_id res chain seq x y z
N MET A 1 -40.54 30.85 -53.04
CA MET A 1 -40.57 31.10 -51.58
C MET A 1 -39.88 29.95 -50.84
N THR A 2 -38.55 29.83 -50.94
CA THR A 2 -37.79 28.70 -50.33
C THR A 2 -36.46 29.14 -49.73
N ALA A 3 -35.92 30.31 -50.10
CA ALA A 3 -34.64 30.80 -49.58
C ALA A 3 -34.72 31.41 -48.17
N ILE A 4 -35.89 31.87 -47.73
CA ILE A 4 -36.05 32.58 -46.44
C ILE A 4 -36.08 31.58 -45.26
N GLY A 5 -36.61 30.37 -45.45
CA GLY A 5 -36.69 29.35 -44.40
C GLY A 5 -35.34 28.70 -44.06
N PHE A 6 -34.46 28.54 -45.05
CA PHE A 6 -33.15 27.92 -44.83
C PHE A 6 -32.20 28.83 -44.04
N LEU A 7 -32.17 30.13 -44.36
CA LEU A 7 -31.39 31.13 -43.62
C LEU A 7 -31.85 31.30 -42.16
N ALA A 8 -33.16 31.27 -41.91
CA ALA A 8 -33.71 31.35 -40.55
C ALA A 8 -33.35 30.10 -39.71
N ALA A 9 -33.38 28.90 -40.30
CA ALA A 9 -33.03 27.66 -39.61
C ALA A 9 -31.54 27.60 -39.24
N THR A 10 -30.64 28.07 -40.11
CA THR A 10 -29.21 28.11 -39.83
C THR A 10 -28.86 29.16 -38.76
N GLN A 11 -29.56 30.29 -38.75
CA GLN A 11 -29.34 31.36 -37.77
C GLN A 11 -29.80 30.97 -36.36
N ASN A 12 -30.91 30.23 -36.25
CA ASN A 12 -31.42 29.74 -34.97
C ASN A 12 -30.50 28.65 -34.36
N GLY A 13 -29.96 27.74 -35.18
CA GLY A 13 -29.02 26.70 -34.71
C GLY A 13 -27.68 27.26 -34.20
N ALA A 14 -27.16 28.32 -34.83
CA ALA A 14 -25.94 28.99 -34.39
C ALA A 14 -26.15 29.74 -33.05
N LEU A 15 -27.31 30.38 -32.87
CA LEU A 15 -27.65 31.06 -31.62
C LEU A 15 -27.89 30.08 -30.47
N ASP A 16 -28.50 28.91 -30.72
CA ASP A 16 -28.69 27.89 -29.68
C ASP A 16 -27.36 27.25 -29.24
N LEU A 17 -26.40 27.04 -30.17
CA LEU A 17 -25.07 26.54 -29.83
C LEU A 17 -24.25 27.56 -29.01
N VAL A 18 -24.33 28.85 -29.37
CA VAL A 18 -23.66 29.94 -28.64
C VAL A 18 -24.31 30.18 -27.27
N ARG A 19 -25.62 30.03 -27.15
CA ARG A 19 -26.34 30.17 -25.88
C ARG A 19 -26.10 28.99 -24.93
N SER A 20 -25.96 27.77 -25.47
CA SER A 20 -25.63 26.56 -24.71
C SER A 20 -24.18 26.56 -24.21
N THR A 21 -23.24 27.07 -25.00
CA THR A 21 -21.85 27.26 -24.58
C THR A 21 -21.69 28.40 -23.56
N ALA A 22 -22.47 29.47 -23.67
CA ALA A 22 -22.46 30.57 -22.69
C ALA A 22 -23.05 30.19 -21.32
N SER A 23 -24.00 29.25 -21.25
CA SER A 23 -24.66 28.83 -19.99
C SER A 23 -23.95 27.66 -19.29
N ALA A 24 -23.25 26.80 -20.03
CA ALA A 24 -22.54 25.64 -19.48
C ALA A 24 -21.07 25.90 -19.15
N ALA A 25 -20.44 26.93 -19.74
CA ALA A 25 -19.03 27.29 -19.48
C ALA A 25 -18.67 27.46 -17.99
N PRO A 26 -19.45 28.18 -17.14
CA PRO A 26 -19.09 28.30 -15.73
C PRO A 26 -19.25 26.97 -14.99
N ALA A 27 -20.26 26.16 -15.33
CA ALA A 27 -20.49 24.86 -14.70
C ALA A 27 -19.37 23.86 -15.01
N ILE A 28 -18.89 23.82 -16.26
CA ILE A 28 -17.78 22.95 -16.67
C ILE A 28 -16.49 23.35 -15.95
N LEU A 29 -16.21 24.64 -15.83
CA LEU A 29 -15.04 25.14 -15.08
C LEU A 29 -15.12 24.80 -13.59
N ILE A 30 -16.29 24.95 -12.96
CA ILE A 30 -16.49 24.58 -11.55
C ILE A 30 -16.28 23.07 -11.36
N ILE A 31 -16.86 22.23 -12.22
CA ILE A 31 -16.70 20.78 -12.15
C ILE A 31 -15.22 20.39 -12.32
N ALA A 32 -14.51 20.99 -13.28
CA ALA A 32 -13.09 20.75 -13.49
C ALA A 32 -12.25 21.19 -12.28
N CYS A 33 -12.53 22.35 -11.70
CA CYS A 33 -11.85 22.83 -10.49
C CYS A 33 -12.10 21.91 -9.29
N VAL A 34 -13.34 21.48 -9.07
CA VAL A 34 -13.70 20.55 -7.99
C VAL A 34 -13.04 19.19 -8.20
N ALA A 35 -13.03 18.67 -9.43
CA ALA A 35 -12.37 17.41 -9.76
C ALA A 35 -10.85 17.51 -9.53
N MET A 36 -10.19 18.60 -9.94
CA MET A 36 -8.77 18.79 -9.68
C MET A 36 -8.46 18.91 -8.18
N ALA A 37 -9.26 19.68 -7.43
CA ALA A 37 -9.08 19.79 -5.98
C ALA A 37 -9.26 18.44 -5.28
N PHE A 38 -10.25 17.64 -5.71
CA PHE A 38 -10.49 16.30 -5.21
C PHE A 38 -9.35 15.34 -5.54
N CYS A 39 -8.82 15.38 -6.77
CA CYS A 39 -7.65 14.60 -7.17
C CYS A 39 -6.43 14.94 -6.31
N VAL A 40 -6.13 16.22 -6.12
CA VAL A 40 -4.99 16.65 -5.29
C VAL A 40 -5.19 16.23 -3.83
N PHE A 41 -6.41 16.31 -3.32
CA PHE A 41 -6.74 15.88 -1.96
C PHE A 41 -6.52 14.37 -1.77
N ILE A 42 -7.02 13.54 -2.69
CA ILE A 42 -6.81 12.08 -2.65
C ILE A 42 -5.33 11.74 -2.79
N CYS A 43 -4.60 12.37 -3.73
CA CYS A 43 -3.16 12.17 -3.89
C CYS A 43 -2.38 12.60 -2.62
N SER A 44 -2.84 13.64 -1.93
CA SER A 44 -2.22 14.08 -0.67
C SER A 44 -2.47 13.08 0.45
N ILE A 45 -3.68 12.52 0.57
CA ILE A 45 -3.98 11.46 1.54
C ILE A 45 -3.12 10.23 1.28
N ASP A 46 -3.02 9.79 0.02
CA ASP A 46 -2.19 8.64 -0.36
C ASP A 46 -0.71 8.92 -0.04
N TYR A 47 -0.21 10.12 -0.39
CA TYR A 47 1.16 10.53 -0.06
C TYR A 47 1.45 10.54 1.45
N TRP A 48 0.54 11.07 2.27
CA TRP A 48 0.69 11.10 3.73
C TRP A 48 0.57 9.71 4.35
N SER A 49 -0.38 8.90 3.89
CA SER A 49 -0.56 7.50 4.32
C SER A 49 0.67 6.68 3.97
N SER A 50 1.20 6.86 2.76
CA SER A 50 2.40 6.21 2.28
C SER A 50 3.61 6.58 3.14
N LYS A 51 3.82 7.88 3.43
CA LYS A 51 4.91 8.35 4.32
C LYS A 51 4.85 7.78 5.72
N GLY A 52 3.65 7.74 6.32
CA GLY A 52 3.45 7.15 7.66
C GLY A 52 3.78 5.67 7.65
N THR A 53 3.25 4.94 6.66
CA THR A 53 3.48 3.50 6.54
C THR A 53 4.95 3.17 6.26
N TYR A 54 5.67 3.97 5.46
CA TYR A 54 7.10 3.79 5.24
C TYR A 54 7.93 3.99 6.51
N ARG A 55 7.57 4.98 7.34
CA ARG A 55 8.31 5.24 8.59
C ARG A 55 8.09 4.12 9.60
N ASP A 56 6.85 3.64 9.71
CA ASP A 56 6.50 2.53 10.58
C ASP A 56 7.16 1.23 10.08
N MET A 57 7.19 1.02 8.76
CA MET A 57 7.86 -0.12 8.13
C MET A 57 9.38 -0.09 8.37
N ALA A 58 10.02 1.07 8.15
CA ALA A 58 11.45 1.22 8.40
C ALA A 58 11.79 0.97 9.87
N GLN A 59 10.93 1.39 10.79
CA GLN A 59 11.10 1.12 12.21
C GLN A 59 10.91 -0.37 12.54
N LEU A 60 9.94 -1.05 11.94
CA LEU A 60 9.73 -2.50 12.07
C LEU A 60 10.93 -3.30 11.57
N MET A 61 11.43 -2.96 10.36
CA MET A 61 12.62 -3.59 9.78
C MET A 61 13.85 -3.34 10.65
N THR A 62 13.99 -2.13 11.21
CA THR A 62 15.07 -1.80 12.15
C THR A 62 14.99 -2.65 13.41
N GLN A 63 13.80 -2.80 14.00
CA GLN A 63 13.60 -3.63 15.18
C GLN A 63 13.90 -5.11 14.91
N SER A 64 13.47 -5.61 13.74
CA SER A 64 13.80 -6.96 13.28
C SER A 64 15.31 -7.15 13.12
N SER A 65 16.00 -6.18 12.48
CA SER A 65 17.47 -6.25 12.34
C SER A 65 18.20 -6.25 13.69
N MET A 66 17.71 -5.50 14.69
CA MET A 66 18.27 -5.52 16.04
C MET A 66 18.04 -6.86 16.75
N PHE A 67 16.89 -7.50 16.51
CA PHE A 67 16.61 -8.84 17.02
C PHE A 67 17.58 -9.86 16.41
N TRP A 68 17.70 -9.90 15.09
CA TRP A 68 18.60 -10.83 14.38
C TRP A 68 20.09 -10.57 14.64
N ALA A 69 20.48 -9.32 14.94
CA ALA A 69 21.83 -9.00 15.39
C ALA A 69 22.15 -9.60 16.77
N ARG A 70 21.14 -9.74 17.63
CA ARG A 70 21.28 -10.32 18.97
C ARG A 70 21.13 -11.85 18.95
N TRP A 71 20.20 -12.34 18.13
CA TRP A 71 19.82 -13.73 18.00
C TRP A 71 19.97 -14.17 16.55
N SER A 72 21.20 -14.51 16.15
CA SER A 72 21.47 -15.10 14.84
C SER A 72 20.84 -16.49 14.72
N ASP A 73 20.76 -17.02 13.50
CA ASP A 73 20.10 -18.30 13.18
C ASP A 73 20.57 -19.48 14.09
N ASP A 74 21.84 -19.52 14.46
CA ASP A 74 22.39 -20.52 15.38
C ASP A 74 21.96 -20.33 16.84
N ARG A 75 21.64 -19.09 17.24
CA ARG A 75 21.36 -18.70 18.64
C ARG A 75 19.88 -18.46 18.91
N ILE A 76 19.04 -18.44 17.87
CA ILE A 76 17.60 -18.16 17.97
C ILE A 76 16.86 -19.17 18.88
N TRP A 77 17.35 -20.41 18.95
CA TRP A 77 16.83 -21.47 19.83
C TRP A 77 16.99 -21.18 21.33
N SER A 78 17.87 -20.23 21.67
CA SER A 78 18.11 -19.80 23.05
C SER A 78 17.32 -18.54 23.43
N ALA A 79 16.65 -17.91 22.47
CA ALA A 79 15.86 -16.70 22.73
C ALA A 79 14.63 -17.01 23.58
N PRO A 80 14.18 -16.08 24.43
CA PRO A 80 12.97 -16.27 25.23
C PRO A 80 11.72 -16.27 24.32
N TYR A 81 10.73 -17.09 24.67
CA TYR A 81 9.51 -17.27 23.87
C TYR A 81 8.78 -15.95 23.57
N GLY A 82 8.73 -15.01 24.53
CA GLY A 82 8.10 -13.70 24.34
C GLY A 82 8.80 -12.83 23.28
N GLU A 83 10.13 -12.91 23.17
CA GLU A 83 10.86 -12.18 22.12
C GLU A 83 10.67 -12.85 20.75
N LEU A 84 10.61 -14.18 20.70
CA LEU A 84 10.31 -14.93 19.46
C LEU A 84 8.89 -14.65 18.97
N ALA A 85 7.89 -14.63 19.85
CA ALA A 85 6.52 -14.30 19.49
C ALA A 85 6.41 -12.85 18.96
N ALA A 86 7.07 -11.89 19.61
CA ALA A 86 7.12 -10.52 19.14
C ALA A 86 7.79 -10.38 17.75
N GLU A 87 8.83 -11.17 17.48
CA GLU A 87 9.48 -11.18 16.17
C GLU A 87 8.66 -11.88 15.09
N ALA A 88 7.91 -12.94 15.45
CA ALA A 88 6.97 -13.59 14.55
C ALA A 88 5.87 -12.62 14.10
N ASP A 89 5.26 -11.89 15.04
CA ASP A 89 4.24 -10.87 14.73
C ASP A 89 4.80 -9.76 13.83
N ARG A 90 6.03 -9.29 14.08
CA ARG A 90 6.68 -8.29 13.21
C ARG A 90 6.92 -8.83 11.80
N CYS A 91 7.43 -10.06 11.68
CA CYS A 91 7.64 -10.70 10.39
C CYS A 91 6.32 -10.85 9.61
N GLU A 92 5.21 -11.19 10.29
CA GLU A 92 3.89 -11.28 9.67
C GLU A 92 3.40 -9.93 9.14
N VAL A 93 3.56 -8.85 9.93
CA VAL A 93 3.20 -7.49 9.49
C VAL A 93 4.02 -7.07 8.27
N VAL A 94 5.32 -7.39 8.25
CA VAL A 94 6.22 -7.09 7.13
C VAL A 94 5.78 -7.87 5.88
N VAL A 95 5.52 -9.17 5.98
CA VAL A 95 5.05 -10.00 4.86
C VAL A 95 3.73 -9.46 4.31
N ALA A 96 2.76 -9.15 5.17
CA ALA A 96 1.47 -8.60 4.76
C ALA A 96 1.59 -7.24 4.04
N TYR A 97 2.52 -6.39 4.49
CA TYR A 97 2.80 -5.12 3.81
C TYR A 97 3.40 -5.33 2.41
N ILE A 98 4.39 -6.22 2.29
CA ILE A 98 5.06 -6.55 1.02
C ILE A 98 4.05 -7.15 0.03
N GLU A 99 3.19 -8.06 0.49
CA GLU A 99 2.10 -8.63 -0.33
C GLU A 99 1.09 -7.57 -0.79
N ARG A 100 0.74 -6.62 0.10
CA ARG A 100 -0.15 -5.50 -0.24
C ARG A 100 0.49 -4.59 -1.29
N GLN A 101 1.79 -4.27 -1.17
CA GLN A 101 2.50 -3.52 -2.20
C GLN A 101 2.44 -4.24 -3.54
N LYS A 102 2.75 -5.54 -3.58
CA LYS A 102 2.69 -6.37 -4.79
C LYS A 102 1.30 -6.34 -5.44
N LYS A 103 0.23 -6.41 -4.65
CA LYS A 103 -1.17 -6.35 -5.14
C LYS A 103 -1.57 -4.97 -5.65
N SER A 104 -1.10 -3.89 -5.01
CA SER A 104 -1.41 -2.51 -5.43
C SER A 104 -0.81 -2.15 -6.79
N LEU A 105 0.25 -2.85 -7.20
CA LEU A 105 1.03 -2.50 -8.38
C LEU A 105 0.38 -2.94 -9.72
N GLY A 106 -0.73 -3.68 -9.75
CA GLY A 106 -1.48 -3.95 -11.01
C GLY A 106 -0.69 -4.70 -12.12
N LYS A 107 -1.41 -5.15 -13.17
CA LYS A 107 -0.92 -6.09 -14.20
C LYS A 107 -0.07 -5.51 -15.36
N LYS A 108 0.38 -4.25 -15.31
CA LYS A 108 1.11 -3.66 -16.44
C LYS A 108 2.62 -3.96 -16.34
N HIS A 109 3.08 -4.79 -17.28
CA HIS A 109 4.46 -5.23 -17.46
C HIS A 109 5.30 -4.07 -18.02
N ASP A 110 6.22 -3.56 -17.22
CA ASP A 110 7.26 -2.61 -17.63
C ASP A 110 8.58 -3.15 -17.05
N ASP A 111 9.69 -3.12 -17.80
CA ASP A 111 10.94 -3.81 -17.41
C ASP A 111 11.53 -3.27 -16.09
N ALA A 112 11.40 -1.96 -15.84
CA ALA A 112 11.76 -1.34 -14.57
C ALA A 112 10.93 -1.89 -13.39
N ARG A 113 9.69 -2.33 -13.64
CA ARG A 113 8.80 -2.91 -12.65
C ARG A 113 9.07 -4.39 -12.42
N ALA A 114 9.58 -5.11 -13.43
CA ALA A 114 10.05 -6.48 -13.26
C ALA A 114 11.24 -6.55 -12.30
N ALA A 115 12.22 -5.65 -12.44
CA ALA A 115 13.35 -5.55 -11.51
C ALA A 115 12.91 -5.19 -10.08
N PHE A 116 11.92 -4.28 -9.93
CA PHE A 116 11.34 -3.96 -8.63
C PHE A 116 10.60 -5.15 -8.00
N ASN A 117 9.78 -5.86 -8.79
CA ASN A 117 9.08 -7.06 -8.32
C ASN A 117 10.06 -8.16 -7.90
N GLU A 118 11.17 -8.33 -8.62
CA GLU A 118 12.20 -9.31 -8.25
C GLU A 118 12.89 -8.96 -6.93
N HIS A 119 13.13 -7.67 -6.67
CA HIS A 119 13.64 -7.21 -5.38
C HIS A 119 12.63 -7.48 -4.25
N ILE A 120 11.35 -7.14 -4.45
CA ILE A 120 10.26 -7.40 -3.52
C ILE A 120 10.08 -8.90 -3.25
N ASP A 121 10.17 -9.74 -4.28
CA ASP A 121 10.05 -11.19 -4.13
C ASP A 121 11.24 -11.77 -3.34
N ARG A 122 12.47 -11.25 -3.53
CA ARG A 122 13.64 -11.62 -2.72
C ARG A 122 13.47 -11.25 -1.25
N GLU A 123 12.95 -10.05 -0.96
CA GLU A 123 12.65 -9.64 0.41
C GLU A 123 11.56 -10.52 1.03
N LEU A 124 10.49 -10.81 0.29
CA LEU A 124 9.40 -11.69 0.72
C LEU A 124 9.93 -13.08 1.12
N VAL A 125 10.73 -13.70 0.26
CA VAL A 125 11.32 -15.03 0.54
C VAL A 125 12.20 -15.00 1.77
N THR A 126 12.96 -13.92 1.95
CA THR A 126 13.85 -13.74 3.11
C THR A 126 13.04 -13.66 4.42
N TYR A 127 12.03 -12.79 4.48
CA TYR A 127 11.18 -12.64 5.68
C TYR A 127 10.33 -13.89 5.95
N GLN A 128 9.87 -14.60 4.91
CA GLN A 128 9.19 -15.89 5.08
C GLN A 128 10.12 -16.97 5.66
N GLY A 129 11.39 -17.00 5.23
CA GLY A 129 12.41 -17.87 5.80
C GLY A 129 12.67 -17.57 7.28
N MET A 130 12.86 -16.29 7.62
CA MET A 130 13.01 -15.81 9.00
C MET A 130 11.82 -16.18 9.88
N LEU A 131 10.59 -15.94 9.39
CA LEU A 131 9.36 -16.31 10.10
C LEU A 131 9.29 -17.83 10.36
N THR A 132 9.70 -18.64 9.38
CA THR A 132 9.72 -20.09 9.52
C THR A 132 10.73 -20.54 10.58
N ALA A 133 11.92 -19.94 10.61
CA ALA A 133 12.94 -20.20 11.63
C ALA A 133 12.43 -19.84 13.04
N VAL A 134 11.84 -18.66 13.21
CA VAL A 134 11.24 -18.21 14.48
C VAL A 134 10.13 -19.15 14.93
N ARG A 135 9.21 -19.53 14.04
CA ARG A 135 8.12 -20.46 14.35
C ARG A 135 8.64 -21.84 14.74
N ASN A 136 9.66 -22.34 14.06
CA ASN A 136 10.31 -23.61 14.43
C ASN A 136 10.95 -23.53 15.82
N ALA A 137 11.62 -22.41 16.15
CA ALA A 137 12.17 -22.17 17.48
C ALA A 137 11.07 -22.10 18.56
N MET A 138 9.94 -21.46 18.26
CA MET A 138 8.78 -21.44 19.16
C MET A 138 8.20 -22.84 19.40
N ILE A 139 8.06 -23.66 18.34
CA ILE A 139 7.60 -25.05 18.44
C ILE A 139 8.56 -25.87 19.32
N TYR A 140 9.86 -25.69 19.14
CA TYR A 140 10.90 -26.35 19.94
C TYR A 140 10.86 -25.93 21.42
N LEU A 141 10.70 -24.64 21.72
CA LEU A 141 10.56 -24.18 23.11
C LEU A 141 9.25 -24.67 23.74
N ASN A 142 8.17 -24.75 22.96
CA ASN A 142 6.91 -25.29 23.43
C ASN A 142 7.01 -26.77 23.79
N SER A 143 7.75 -27.57 23.01
CA SER A 143 8.00 -28.99 23.35
C SER A 143 8.89 -29.17 24.58
N GLN A 144 9.70 -28.17 24.95
CA GLN A 144 10.45 -28.12 26.20
C GLN A 144 9.66 -27.58 27.39
N GLY A 145 8.36 -27.28 27.23
CA GLY A 145 7.53 -26.70 28.30
C GLY A 145 7.83 -25.22 28.57
N ARG A 146 8.59 -24.55 27.70
CA ARG A 146 8.87 -23.09 27.72
C ARG A 146 7.94 -22.33 26.77
N GLY A 147 6.72 -22.84 26.59
CA GLY A 147 5.69 -22.25 25.73
C GLY A 147 5.13 -20.94 26.27
N PRO A 148 4.03 -20.43 25.68
CA PRO A 148 3.46 -19.14 26.04
C PRO A 148 3.13 -19.11 27.54
N GLN A 149 3.84 -18.26 28.28
CA GLN A 149 3.51 -17.97 29.66
C GLN A 149 2.22 -17.14 29.63
N ALA A 150 1.11 -17.76 30.02
CA ALA A 150 -0.14 -17.04 30.23
C ALA A 150 0.15 -15.86 31.18
N PRO A 151 -0.34 -14.64 30.88
CA PRO A 151 -0.14 -13.50 31.76
C PRO A 151 -0.72 -13.89 33.13
N HIS A 152 0.15 -13.99 34.13
CA HIS A 152 -0.28 -14.09 35.51
C HIS A 152 -0.99 -12.78 35.84
N GLY A 153 -2.33 -12.84 35.83
CA GLY A 153 -3.18 -11.73 36.22
C GLY A 153 -2.81 -11.25 37.62
N SER A 154 -2.63 -9.94 37.73
CA SER A 154 -2.64 -9.19 38.98
C SER A 154 -3.58 -8.01 38.82
#